data_AF-A0A4Z0YP36-F1
#
_entry.id   AF-A0A4Z0YP36-F1
#
_cell.length_a   1.000
_cell.length_b   1.000
_cell.length_c   1.000
_cell.angle_alpha   90.00
_cell.angle_beta   90.00
_cell.angle_gamma   90.00
#
_symmetry.space_group_name_H-M   'P 1'
#
loop_
_entity.id
_entity.type
_entity.pdbx_description
1 polymer ?
#
loop_
_entity_poly.entity_id
_entity_poly.type
_entity_poly.pdbx_seq_one_letter_code
_entity_poly.pdbx_strand_id
1 'polypeptide(L)'
;MTPSESDLNQSLAWDSLVRRSIEFWDVLIQDEKGLEKSVLKGFTGLDDFLGPPKEIPGQGSITPMFWFFQRRESFLSQKTMTKWSRDRLDDYILLPATPGFVMRTDCFFVSHFWRTQDDPDPDGTYLRRLQKELRPQPWSYIWTDWTCTPQAPRNEKEEYYFTRTLQTISGIIRNCGFAWFYPPFEPRMWILYEIAEYSLTCDGGIEIFEDNREFSEHINEMLQVGVRPTLEKHGYRCTHDRDQEFLTAWLEALVLFKTLHFSVDDIRRFQDQITWHPSVQVLYMNTINGLVVLQRYEGTLTFGGRCYTFTPFPNWEDGKYSTNTNLGS
;
A
#
# COMPACT_ATOMS: atom_id res chain seq x y z
N MET A 1 -34.87 16.32 -13.67
CA MET A 1 -34.26 15.32 -14.57
C MET A 1 -34.26 13.99 -13.83
N THR A 2 -34.85 12.95 -14.42
CA THR A 2 -34.81 11.58 -13.89
C THR A 2 -33.41 10.99 -14.11
N PRO A 3 -32.81 10.30 -13.13
CA PRO A 3 -31.53 9.62 -13.32
C PRO A 3 -31.61 8.60 -14.47
N SER A 4 -30.51 8.39 -15.18
CA SER A 4 -30.46 7.31 -16.18
C SER A 4 -30.44 5.94 -15.51
N GLU A 5 -30.83 4.89 -16.24
CA GLU A 5 -30.77 3.50 -15.75
C GLU A 5 -29.34 3.08 -15.36
N SER A 6 -28.34 3.62 -16.07
CA SER A 6 -26.93 3.44 -15.74
C SER A 6 -26.57 4.05 -14.37
N ASP A 7 -27.07 5.26 -14.09
CA ASP A 7 -26.79 5.95 -12.82
C ASP A 7 -27.43 5.20 -11.64
N LEU A 8 -28.64 4.67 -11.83
CA LEU A 8 -29.34 3.87 -10.82
C LEU A 8 -28.59 2.57 -10.52
N ASN A 9 -28.12 1.86 -11.55
CA ASN A 9 -27.36 0.63 -11.36
C ASN A 9 -26.02 0.86 -10.65
N GLN A 10 -25.32 1.96 -10.95
CA GLN A 10 -24.08 2.32 -10.25
C GLN A 10 -24.34 2.69 -8.79
N SER A 11 -25.42 3.43 -8.50
CA SER A 11 -25.82 3.73 -7.12
C SER A 11 -26.09 2.46 -6.32
N LEU A 12 -26.84 1.51 -6.88
CA LEU A 12 -27.13 0.23 -6.22
C LEU A 12 -25.86 -0.61 -5.98
N ALA A 13 -24.95 -0.64 -6.95
CA ALA A 13 -23.67 -1.34 -6.80
C ALA A 13 -22.80 -0.73 -5.70
N TRP A 14 -22.77 0.61 -5.60
CA TRP A 14 -22.08 1.33 -4.54
C TRP A 14 -22.68 1.05 -3.16
N ASP A 15 -24.00 1.16 -3.01
CA ASP A 15 -24.69 0.90 -1.74
C ASP A 15 -24.47 -0.55 -1.27
N SER A 16 -24.47 -1.50 -2.21
CA SER A 16 -24.17 -2.90 -1.95
C SER A 16 -22.73 -3.09 -1.44
N LEU A 17 -21.75 -2.44 -2.07
CA LEU A 17 -20.35 -2.44 -1.63
C LEU A 17 -20.21 -1.87 -0.21
N VAL A 18 -20.78 -0.71 0.06
CA VAL A 18 -20.71 -0.05 1.39
C VAL A 18 -21.33 -0.94 2.46
N ARG A 19 -22.54 -1.47 2.21
CA ARG A 19 -23.22 -2.35 3.17
C ARG A 19 -22.39 -3.60 3.49
N ARG A 20 -21.90 -4.32 2.47
CA ARG A 20 -21.05 -5.51 2.68
C ARG A 20 -19.78 -5.20 3.44
N SER A 21 -19.17 -4.04 3.16
CA SER A 21 -17.95 -3.61 3.84
C SER A 21 -18.20 -3.41 5.33
N ILE A 22 -19.27 -2.72 5.70
CA ILE A 22 -19.62 -2.46 7.09
C ILE A 22 -20.04 -3.74 7.83
N GLU A 23 -20.83 -4.59 7.18
CA GLU A 23 -21.21 -5.91 7.72
C GLU A 23 -19.97 -6.75 8.07
N PHE A 24 -18.92 -6.67 7.24
CA PHE A 24 -17.65 -7.34 7.52
C PHE A 24 -16.91 -6.72 8.71
N TRP A 25 -16.87 -5.39 8.82
CA TRP A 25 -16.21 -4.72 9.94
C TRP A 25 -16.83 -5.10 11.28
N ASP A 26 -18.15 -5.29 11.33
CA ASP A 26 -18.88 -5.73 12.53
C ASP A 26 -18.46 -7.13 13.02
N VAL A 27 -17.90 -7.96 12.14
CA VAL A 27 -17.41 -9.30 12.50
C VAL A 27 -15.95 -9.28 12.96
N LEU A 28 -15.11 -8.47 12.32
CA LEU A 28 -13.67 -8.47 12.58
C LEU A 28 -13.18 -7.48 13.64
N ILE A 29 -13.80 -6.30 13.71
CA ILE A 29 -13.24 -5.18 14.48
C ILE A 29 -14.08 -5.04 15.74
N GLN A 30 -13.53 -5.51 16.87
CA GLN A 30 -14.20 -5.43 18.18
C GLN A 30 -14.39 -3.98 18.67
N ASP A 31 -13.64 -3.03 18.11
CA ASP A 31 -13.68 -1.62 18.48
C ASP A 31 -14.70 -0.85 17.61
N GLU A 32 -15.43 0.09 18.21
CA GLU A 32 -16.46 0.86 17.50
C GLU A 32 -15.81 1.84 16.51
N LYS A 33 -15.65 1.42 15.25
CA LYS A 33 -15.23 2.24 14.10
C LYS A 33 -16.33 3.21 13.63
N GLY A 34 -16.94 3.92 14.58
CA GLY A 34 -18.09 4.80 14.33
C GLY A 34 -17.77 5.91 13.33
N LEU A 35 -16.57 6.48 13.41
CA LEU A 35 -16.11 7.52 12.49
C LEU A 35 -15.97 6.99 11.06
N GLU A 36 -15.26 5.88 10.88
CA GLU A 36 -15.03 5.30 9.55
C GLU A 36 -16.33 4.84 8.90
N LYS A 37 -17.26 4.27 9.68
CA LYS A 37 -18.62 3.93 9.21
C LYS A 37 -19.38 5.18 8.78
N SER A 38 -19.33 6.24 9.58
CA SER A 38 -20.01 7.50 9.28
C SER A 38 -19.44 8.15 8.02
N VAL A 39 -18.11 8.14 7.87
CA VAL A 39 -17.44 8.67 6.67
C VAL A 39 -17.82 7.86 5.44
N LEU A 40 -17.72 6.52 5.49
CA LEU A 40 -18.01 5.68 4.34
C LEU A 40 -19.47 5.83 3.87
N LYS A 41 -20.42 5.91 4.82
CA LYS A 41 -21.84 6.18 4.53
C LYS A 41 -22.11 7.59 4.01
N GLY A 42 -21.18 8.52 4.23
CA GLY A 42 -21.29 9.91 3.78
C GLY A 42 -20.98 10.10 2.29
N PHE A 43 -20.39 9.10 1.63
CA PHE A 43 -20.17 9.13 0.19
C PHE A 43 -21.42 8.73 -0.59
N THR A 44 -21.79 9.54 -1.58
CA THR A 44 -23.03 9.34 -2.35
C THR A 44 -22.86 8.41 -3.56
N GLY A 45 -21.63 7.99 -3.85
CA GLY A 45 -21.32 7.10 -4.97
C GLY A 45 -19.82 6.84 -5.10
N LEU A 46 -19.44 5.92 -6.00
CA LEU A 46 -18.04 5.56 -6.25
C LEU A 46 -17.18 6.77 -6.63
N ASP A 47 -17.72 7.62 -7.50
CA ASP A 47 -17.03 8.81 -7.98
C ASP A 47 -16.77 9.86 -6.87
N ASP A 48 -17.68 9.95 -5.91
CA ASP A 48 -17.54 10.79 -4.72
C ASP A 48 -16.48 10.22 -3.77
N PHE A 49 -16.41 8.89 -3.69
CA PHE A 49 -15.43 8.16 -2.89
C PHE A 49 -14.00 8.22 -3.45
N LEU A 50 -13.84 8.06 -4.76
CA LEU A 50 -12.52 8.07 -5.42
C LEU A 50 -11.90 9.47 -5.49
N GLY A 51 -12.74 10.51 -5.43
CA GLY A 51 -12.33 11.90 -5.56
C GLY A 51 -11.53 12.45 -4.36
N PRO A 52 -11.19 13.75 -4.42
CA PRO A 52 -10.50 14.43 -3.32
C PRO A 52 -11.30 14.38 -2.01
N PRO A 53 -10.62 14.34 -0.84
CA PRO A 53 -11.23 14.45 0.48
C PRO A 53 -12.18 15.64 0.52
N LYS A 54 -13.36 15.44 1.07
CA LYS A 54 -14.23 16.56 1.39
C LYS A 54 -13.63 17.27 2.59
N GLU A 55 -13.34 18.56 2.44
CA GLU A 55 -13.00 19.40 3.59
C GLU A 55 -14.18 19.40 4.56
N ILE A 56 -13.97 18.93 5.78
CA ILE A 56 -14.93 19.08 6.85
C ILE A 56 -14.62 20.41 7.55
N PRO A 57 -15.51 21.41 7.49
CA PRO A 57 -15.26 22.71 8.11
C PRO A 57 -14.95 22.55 9.60
N GLY A 58 -13.79 23.06 10.03
CA GLY A 58 -13.37 23.04 11.44
C GLY A 58 -12.68 21.76 11.93
N GLN A 59 -12.53 20.73 11.09
CA GLN A 59 -11.94 19.43 11.50
C GLN A 59 -10.62 19.07 10.80
N GLY A 60 -10.15 19.93 9.90
CA GLY A 60 -8.99 19.64 9.05
C GLY A 60 -9.31 18.57 7.99
N SER A 61 -8.51 18.54 6.93
CA SER A 61 -8.69 17.59 5.82
C SER A 61 -8.12 16.22 6.18
N ILE A 62 -8.84 15.44 6.99
CA ILE A 62 -8.52 14.02 7.20
C ILE A 62 -9.78 13.20 6.96
N THR A 63 -10.16 13.05 5.69
CA THR A 63 -11.04 11.95 5.31
C THR A 63 -10.22 10.65 5.38
N PRO A 64 -10.58 9.68 6.25
CA PRO A 64 -9.94 8.38 6.27
C PRO A 64 -9.77 7.79 4.87
N MET A 65 -8.60 7.22 4.60
CA MET A 65 -8.40 6.43 3.38
C MET A 65 -9.11 5.08 3.56
N PHE A 66 -9.62 4.52 2.47
CA PHE A 66 -10.15 3.16 2.44
C PHE A 66 -9.56 2.44 1.24
N TRP A 67 -9.30 1.14 1.38
CA TRP A 67 -8.78 0.32 0.30
C TRP A 67 -9.82 -0.67 -0.19
N PHE A 68 -9.90 -0.84 -1.50
CA PHE A 68 -10.55 -2.01 -2.07
C PHE A 68 -9.75 -3.26 -1.70
N PHE A 69 -10.44 -4.28 -1.24
CA PHE A 69 -9.91 -5.63 -1.09
C PHE A 69 -10.80 -6.58 -1.87
N GLN A 70 -10.20 -7.44 -2.67
CA GLN A 70 -10.93 -8.42 -3.45
C GLN A 70 -11.39 -9.58 -2.56
N ARG A 71 -12.62 -10.02 -2.76
CA ARG A 71 -13.22 -11.15 -2.07
C ARG A 71 -12.59 -12.46 -2.49
N ARG A 72 -12.46 -13.40 -1.54
CA ARG A 72 -11.96 -14.75 -1.79
C ARG A 72 -12.65 -15.45 -2.96
N GLU A 73 -13.98 -15.44 -3.00
CA GLU A 73 -14.74 -16.13 -4.05
C GLU A 73 -14.43 -15.55 -5.44
N SER A 74 -14.36 -14.22 -5.54
CA SER A 74 -14.02 -13.52 -6.77
C SER A 74 -12.58 -13.82 -7.20
N PHE A 75 -11.61 -13.82 -6.27
CA PHE A 75 -10.22 -14.18 -6.60
C PHE A 75 -10.06 -15.63 -7.05
N LEU A 76 -10.69 -16.58 -6.36
CA LEU A 76 -10.55 -18.02 -6.66
C LEU A 76 -11.31 -18.47 -7.93
N SER A 77 -12.27 -17.68 -8.41
CA SER A 77 -13.05 -17.98 -9.62
C SER A 77 -12.44 -17.41 -10.91
N GLN A 78 -11.50 -16.48 -10.78
CA GLN A 78 -10.81 -15.88 -11.93
C GLN A 78 -9.97 -16.90 -12.71
N LYS A 79 -9.97 -16.76 -14.03
CA LYS A 79 -9.10 -17.53 -14.95
C LYS A 79 -7.76 -16.83 -15.22
N THR A 80 -7.78 -15.51 -15.21
CA THR A 80 -6.64 -14.59 -15.35
C THR A 80 -6.80 -13.46 -14.34
N MET A 81 -5.70 -12.80 -13.94
CA MET A 81 -5.80 -11.69 -12.99
C MET A 81 -6.61 -10.55 -13.60
N THR A 82 -7.78 -10.29 -13.03
CA THR A 82 -8.65 -9.28 -13.61
C THR A 82 -8.29 -7.89 -13.13
N LYS A 83 -7.97 -6.99 -14.08
CA LYS A 83 -7.78 -5.56 -13.82
C LYS A 83 -8.92 -4.98 -12.99
N TRP A 84 -8.62 -4.11 -12.03
CA TRP A 84 -9.63 -3.35 -11.29
C TRP A 84 -10.67 -2.71 -12.23
N SER A 85 -11.94 -2.74 -11.85
CA SER A 85 -13.03 -2.19 -12.67
C SER A 85 -14.12 -1.60 -11.80
N ARG A 86 -14.53 -0.37 -12.14
CA ARG A 86 -15.69 0.33 -11.55
C ARG A 86 -17.02 -0.41 -11.75
N ASP A 87 -17.10 -1.28 -12.75
CA ASP A 87 -18.33 -2.00 -13.09
C ASP A 87 -18.46 -3.34 -12.34
N ARG A 88 -17.48 -3.69 -11.49
CA ARG A 88 -17.43 -4.97 -10.77
C ARG A 88 -17.29 -4.79 -9.26
N LEU A 89 -18.03 -3.84 -8.68
CA LEU A 89 -17.97 -3.56 -7.23
C LEU A 89 -18.36 -4.77 -6.35
N ASP A 90 -19.08 -5.74 -6.91
CA ASP A 90 -19.43 -7.01 -6.24
C ASP A 90 -18.23 -7.90 -5.90
N ASP A 91 -17.10 -7.68 -6.56
CA ASP A 91 -15.85 -8.41 -6.31
C ASP A 91 -15.10 -7.90 -5.08
N TYR A 92 -15.53 -6.78 -4.49
CA TYR A 92 -14.75 -6.09 -3.46
C TYR A 92 -15.52 -5.83 -2.17
N ILE A 93 -14.73 -5.54 -1.14
CA ILE A 93 -15.12 -4.76 0.03
C ILE A 93 -14.18 -3.56 0.16
N LEU A 94 -14.54 -2.61 1.01
CA LEU A 94 -13.72 -1.50 1.44
C LEU A 94 -13.25 -1.73 2.88
N LEU A 95 -11.97 -1.50 3.12
CA LEU A 95 -11.38 -1.57 4.46
C LEU A 95 -10.75 -0.24 4.84
N PRO A 96 -10.96 0.27 6.07
CA PRO A 96 -10.38 1.53 6.50
C PRO A 96 -8.87 1.39 6.63
N ALA A 97 -8.14 2.33 6.05
CA ALA A 97 -6.69 2.41 6.12
C ALA A 97 -6.26 2.97 7.48
N THR A 98 -6.37 2.13 8.52
CA THR A 98 -6.02 2.47 9.90
C THR A 98 -5.16 1.36 10.49
N PRO A 99 -4.21 1.62 11.39
CA PRO A 99 -3.41 0.57 12.01
C PRO A 99 -4.29 -0.51 12.67
N GLY A 100 -3.96 -1.78 12.43
CA GLY A 100 -4.65 -2.92 13.07
C GLY A 100 -6.08 -3.20 12.59
N PHE A 101 -6.50 -2.65 11.45
CA PHE A 101 -7.85 -2.82 10.91
C PHE A 101 -8.22 -4.26 10.50
N VAL A 102 -7.23 -5.14 10.35
CA VAL A 102 -7.40 -6.55 9.98
C VAL A 102 -6.43 -7.44 10.75
N MET A 103 -6.81 -8.72 10.90
CA MET A 103 -5.86 -9.76 11.24
C MET A 103 -5.14 -10.24 9.98
N ARG A 104 -3.85 -10.53 10.10
CA ARG A 104 -3.02 -11.01 8.97
C ARG A 104 -3.46 -12.35 8.41
N THR A 105 -4.22 -13.13 9.17
CA THR A 105 -4.80 -14.40 8.73
C THR A 105 -6.02 -14.22 7.82
N ASP A 106 -6.71 -13.08 7.92
CA ASP A 106 -7.96 -12.82 7.19
C ASP A 106 -7.72 -12.09 5.87
N CYS A 107 -6.72 -11.21 5.83
CA CYS A 107 -6.42 -10.36 4.68
C CYS A 107 -4.97 -10.53 4.23
N PHE A 108 -4.76 -10.80 2.94
CA PHE A 108 -3.43 -10.96 2.34
C PHE A 108 -3.10 -9.81 1.39
N PHE A 109 -1.90 -9.26 1.50
CA PHE A 109 -1.24 -8.48 0.46
C PHE A 109 -0.47 -9.43 -0.45
N VAL A 110 -0.64 -9.30 -1.76
CA VAL A 110 0.07 -10.09 -2.77
C VAL A 110 1.10 -9.22 -3.46
N SER A 111 2.37 -9.47 -3.17
CA SER A 111 3.46 -8.98 -4.00
C SER A 111 3.60 -9.87 -5.23
N HIS A 112 3.65 -9.27 -6.42
CA HIS A 112 3.71 -10.03 -7.65
C HIS A 112 4.54 -9.31 -8.72
N PHE A 113 4.98 -10.09 -9.70
CA PHE A 113 5.86 -9.61 -10.75
C PHE A 113 5.06 -9.19 -11.98
N TRP A 114 5.25 -7.94 -12.43
CA TRP A 114 4.69 -7.45 -13.69
C TRP A 114 5.52 -7.98 -14.88
N ARG A 115 4.96 -8.93 -15.64
CA ARG A 115 5.62 -9.48 -16.84
C ARG A 115 5.57 -8.55 -18.04
N THR A 116 4.49 -7.80 -18.17
CA THR A 116 4.29 -6.83 -19.23
C THR A 116 3.81 -5.51 -18.63
N GLN A 117 3.87 -4.43 -19.41
CA GLN A 117 3.37 -3.13 -18.96
C GLN A 117 1.84 -3.08 -18.87
N ASP A 118 1.14 -3.89 -19.67
CA ASP A 118 -0.31 -3.81 -19.84
C ASP A 118 -1.08 -4.84 -19.01
N ASP A 119 -0.45 -5.97 -18.66
CA ASP A 119 -1.03 -7.04 -17.85
C ASP A 119 0.10 -7.76 -17.10
N PRO A 120 0.06 -7.86 -15.77
CA PRO A 120 1.11 -8.52 -15.01
C PRO A 120 1.15 -10.04 -15.22
N ASP A 121 0.03 -10.69 -15.57
CA ASP A 121 -0.11 -12.14 -15.69
C ASP A 121 -1.08 -12.54 -16.82
N PRO A 122 -0.77 -12.21 -18.08
CA PRO A 122 -1.69 -12.37 -19.21
C PRO A 122 -2.08 -13.83 -19.48
N ASP A 123 -1.24 -14.79 -19.09
CA ASP A 123 -1.50 -16.22 -19.25
C ASP A 123 -2.12 -16.87 -17.99
N GLY A 124 -2.31 -16.09 -16.91
CA GLY A 124 -2.85 -16.55 -15.63
C GLY A 124 -1.97 -17.52 -14.86
N THR A 125 -0.68 -17.66 -15.20
CA THR A 125 0.21 -18.65 -14.58
C THR A 125 0.45 -18.33 -13.12
N TYR A 126 0.65 -17.07 -12.77
CA TYR A 126 0.87 -16.67 -11.39
C TYR A 126 -0.41 -16.73 -10.57
N LEU A 127 -1.53 -16.30 -11.14
CA LEU A 127 -2.84 -16.46 -10.51
C LEU A 127 -3.09 -17.93 -10.14
N ARG A 128 -2.88 -18.87 -11.06
CA ARG A 128 -3.12 -20.30 -10.78
C ARG A 128 -2.22 -20.83 -9.67
N ARG A 129 -0.97 -20.37 -9.58
CA ARG A 129 -0.05 -20.73 -8.48
C ARG A 129 -0.53 -20.16 -7.16
N LEU A 130 -0.83 -18.86 -7.10
CA LEU A 130 -1.37 -18.20 -5.92
C LEU A 130 -2.68 -18.85 -5.45
N GLN A 131 -3.61 -19.12 -6.36
CA GLN A 131 -4.86 -19.82 -6.05
C GLN A 131 -4.60 -21.22 -5.47
N LYS A 132 -3.61 -21.97 -5.98
CA LYS A 132 -3.27 -23.30 -5.47
C LYS A 132 -2.74 -23.23 -4.03
N GLU A 133 -1.83 -22.29 -3.76
CA GLU A 133 -1.20 -22.10 -2.44
C GLU A 133 -2.17 -21.53 -1.40
N LEU A 134 -3.02 -20.59 -1.81
CA LEU A 134 -3.92 -19.86 -0.92
C LEU A 134 -5.26 -20.58 -0.69
N ARG A 135 -5.74 -21.41 -1.64
CA ARG A 135 -7.02 -22.13 -1.50
C ARG A 135 -7.16 -22.99 -0.22
N PRO A 136 -6.15 -23.69 0.30
CA PRO A 136 -6.30 -24.45 1.54
C PRO A 136 -6.31 -23.58 2.81
N GLN A 137 -5.88 -22.32 2.73
CA GLN A 137 -5.73 -21.43 3.88
C GLN A 137 -7.03 -20.67 4.19
N PRO A 138 -7.35 -20.36 5.47
CA PRO A 138 -8.62 -19.77 5.88
C PRO A 138 -8.66 -18.22 5.83
N TRP A 139 -8.26 -17.61 4.71
CA TRP A 139 -8.35 -16.17 4.48
C TRP A 139 -9.69 -15.72 3.88
N SER A 140 -10.00 -14.43 3.96
CA SER A 140 -11.27 -13.87 3.48
C SER A 140 -11.10 -12.87 2.34
N TYR A 141 -10.04 -12.06 2.38
CA TYR A 141 -9.80 -11.02 1.38
C TYR A 141 -8.35 -10.95 0.94
N ILE A 142 -8.14 -10.41 -0.25
CA ILE A 142 -6.83 -10.30 -0.85
C ILE A 142 -6.68 -8.95 -1.53
N TRP A 143 -5.49 -8.38 -1.40
CA TRP A 143 -5.11 -7.14 -2.04
C TRP A 143 -3.98 -7.41 -3.02
N THR A 144 -4.19 -7.00 -4.26
CA THR A 144 -3.18 -6.96 -5.31
C THR A 144 -3.36 -5.63 -6.01
N ASP A 145 -2.31 -4.85 -6.18
CA ASP A 145 -2.33 -3.55 -6.88
C ASP A 145 -3.15 -3.59 -8.19
N TRP A 146 -2.94 -4.60 -9.04
CA TRP A 146 -3.62 -4.77 -10.32
C TRP A 146 -5.14 -4.92 -10.21
N THR A 147 -5.61 -5.64 -9.20
CA THR A 147 -7.02 -5.97 -9.02
C THR A 147 -7.73 -4.99 -8.09
N CYS A 148 -7.01 -4.33 -7.19
CA CYS A 148 -7.56 -3.52 -6.10
C CYS A 148 -7.30 -2.01 -6.25
N THR A 149 -6.50 -1.59 -7.23
CA THR A 149 -6.22 -0.17 -7.50
C THR A 149 -6.54 0.15 -8.96
N PRO A 150 -7.14 1.32 -9.27
CA PRO A 150 -7.36 1.73 -10.66
C PRO A 150 -6.08 1.67 -11.51
N GLN A 151 -6.18 1.10 -12.71
CA GLN A 151 -5.05 0.93 -13.63
C GLN A 151 -5.27 1.72 -14.93
N ALA A 152 -4.21 2.20 -15.57
CA ALA A 152 -4.29 3.06 -16.74
C ALA A 152 -5.11 2.43 -17.91
N PRO A 153 -5.93 3.20 -18.65
CA PRO A 153 -6.20 4.62 -18.48
C PRO A 153 -7.11 4.87 -17.27
N ARG A 154 -6.77 5.89 -16.48
CA ARG A 154 -7.55 6.33 -15.31
C ARG A 154 -8.21 7.67 -15.62
N ASN A 155 -9.42 7.87 -15.13
CA ASN A 155 -9.99 9.22 -15.06
C ASN A 155 -9.40 10.02 -13.87
N GLU A 156 -9.74 11.30 -13.76
CA GLU A 156 -9.20 12.20 -12.72
C GLU A 156 -9.41 11.69 -11.29
N LYS A 157 -10.60 11.15 -10.99
CA LYS A 157 -10.94 10.62 -9.66
C LYS A 157 -10.18 9.32 -9.37
N GLU A 158 -10.08 8.45 -10.37
CA GLU A 158 -9.30 7.21 -10.28
C GLU A 158 -7.80 7.49 -10.09
N GLU A 159 -7.25 8.51 -10.76
CA GLU A 159 -5.87 8.96 -10.58
C GLU A 159 -5.62 9.50 -9.16
N TYR A 160 -6.59 10.25 -8.63
CA TYR A 160 -6.53 10.75 -7.27
C TYR A 160 -6.49 9.61 -6.24
N TYR A 161 -7.41 8.64 -6.36
CA TYR A 161 -7.42 7.46 -5.50
C TYR A 161 -6.17 6.59 -5.67
N PHE A 162 -5.69 6.39 -6.91
CA PHE A 162 -4.45 5.66 -7.19
C PHE A 162 -3.25 6.28 -6.46
N THR A 163 -3.10 7.60 -6.55
CA THR A 163 -2.04 8.35 -5.86
C THR A 163 -2.09 8.16 -4.35
N ARG A 164 -3.29 8.30 -3.74
CA ARG A 164 -3.47 8.08 -2.30
C ARG A 164 -3.19 6.63 -1.89
N THR A 165 -3.53 5.67 -2.74
CA THR A 165 -3.25 4.26 -2.49
C THR A 165 -1.75 4.00 -2.46
N LEU A 166 -0.99 4.52 -3.43
CA LEU A 166 0.47 4.38 -3.45
C LEU A 166 1.16 5.04 -2.26
N GLN A 167 0.70 6.22 -1.84
CA GLN A 167 1.20 6.88 -0.63
C GLN A 167 0.97 6.08 0.65
N THR A 168 0.02 5.15 0.65
CA THR A 168 -0.42 4.39 1.82
C THR A 168 -0.11 2.89 1.75
N ILE A 169 0.59 2.45 0.70
CA ILE A 169 0.85 1.02 0.43
C ILE A 169 1.63 0.33 1.56
N SER A 170 2.55 1.06 2.21
CA SER A 170 3.27 0.60 3.40
C SER A 170 2.30 0.15 4.49
N GLY A 171 1.21 0.90 4.69
CA GLY A 171 0.14 0.54 5.62
C GLY A 171 -0.53 -0.79 5.26
N ILE A 172 -0.73 -1.09 3.97
CA ILE A 172 -1.33 -2.36 3.52
C ILE A 172 -0.38 -3.51 3.83
N ILE A 173 0.89 -3.37 3.43
CA ILE A 173 1.93 -4.40 3.59
C ILE A 173 2.09 -4.79 5.07
N ARG A 174 2.15 -3.80 5.97
CA ARG A 174 2.36 -4.05 7.41
C ARG A 174 1.18 -4.72 8.11
N ASN A 175 -0.04 -4.47 7.67
CA ASN A 175 -1.23 -4.91 8.38
C ASN A 175 -1.81 -6.22 7.83
N CYS A 176 -1.43 -6.63 6.62
CA CYS A 176 -1.91 -7.87 6.01
C CYS A 176 -0.94 -9.05 6.22
N GLY A 177 -1.42 -10.28 5.99
CA GLY A 177 -0.55 -11.40 5.63
C GLY A 177 0.15 -11.11 4.31
N PHE A 178 1.30 -11.74 4.06
CA PHE A 178 2.09 -11.48 2.85
C PHE A 178 2.17 -12.75 2.02
N ALA A 179 1.71 -12.66 0.78
CA ALA A 179 1.80 -13.71 -0.21
C ALA A 179 2.60 -13.22 -1.40
N TRP A 180 3.37 -14.11 -2.00
CA TRP A 180 4.13 -13.79 -3.19
C TRP A 180 4.27 -15.00 -4.09
N PHE A 181 4.65 -14.71 -5.32
CA PHE A 181 5.23 -15.68 -6.22
C PHE A 181 6.13 -14.92 -7.20
N TYR A 182 7.44 -15.17 -7.14
CA TYR A 182 8.39 -14.47 -8.01
C TYR A 182 8.96 -15.40 -9.09
N PRO A 183 9.17 -14.90 -10.32
CA PRO A 183 10.03 -15.57 -11.30
C PRO A 183 11.50 -15.61 -10.80
N PRO A 184 12.41 -16.23 -11.56
CA PRO A 184 13.84 -16.00 -11.37
C PRO A 184 14.15 -14.51 -11.22
N PHE A 185 15.12 -14.19 -10.37
CA PHE A 185 15.34 -12.83 -9.90
C PHE A 185 15.56 -11.81 -11.00
N GLU A 186 14.85 -10.69 -10.83
CA GLU A 186 15.08 -9.44 -11.52
C GLU A 186 15.06 -8.31 -10.49
N PRO A 187 15.95 -7.31 -10.59
CA PRO A 187 16.12 -6.28 -9.57
C PRO A 187 15.01 -5.21 -9.65
N ARG A 188 13.78 -5.59 -9.27
CA ARG A 188 12.61 -4.70 -9.22
C ARG A 188 12.53 -4.00 -7.87
N MET A 189 12.60 -2.67 -7.89
CA MET A 189 12.68 -1.89 -6.65
C MET A 189 11.39 -1.92 -5.82
N TRP A 190 10.22 -1.96 -6.46
CA TRP A 190 8.94 -2.15 -5.75
C TRP A 190 8.90 -3.46 -4.97
N ILE A 191 9.32 -4.57 -5.58
CA ILE A 191 9.38 -5.89 -4.92
C ILE A 191 10.38 -5.87 -3.75
N LEU A 192 11.57 -5.30 -3.96
CA LEU A 192 12.56 -5.13 -2.88
C LEU A 192 11.96 -4.34 -1.71
N TYR A 193 11.27 -3.23 -1.99
CA TYR A 193 10.64 -2.41 -0.97
C TYR A 193 9.55 -3.18 -0.23
N GLU A 194 8.67 -3.90 -0.92
CA GLU A 194 7.59 -4.67 -0.31
C GLU A 194 8.13 -5.75 0.64
N ILE A 195 9.16 -6.48 0.23
CA ILE A 195 9.81 -7.50 1.06
C ILE A 195 10.54 -6.84 2.24
N ALA A 196 11.24 -5.72 2.02
CA ALA A 196 11.93 -4.99 3.09
C ALA A 196 10.94 -4.45 4.13
N GLU A 197 9.87 -3.80 3.67
CA GLU A 197 8.80 -3.29 4.50
C GLU A 197 8.21 -4.41 5.35
N TYR A 198 7.83 -5.54 4.75
CA TYR A 198 7.28 -6.65 5.52
C TYR A 198 8.31 -7.24 6.50
N SER A 199 9.49 -7.62 6.02
CA SER A 199 10.52 -8.32 6.82
C SER A 199 11.04 -7.49 8.00
N LEU A 200 11.12 -6.17 7.86
CA LEU A 200 11.68 -5.30 8.90
C LEU A 200 10.62 -4.73 9.85
N THR A 201 9.33 -4.81 9.51
CA THR A 201 8.24 -4.24 10.34
C THR A 201 7.31 -5.30 10.93
N CYS A 202 7.56 -6.58 10.65
CA CYS A 202 6.78 -7.70 11.15
C CYS A 202 7.60 -8.55 12.12
N ASP A 203 7.00 -8.92 13.25
CA ASP A 203 7.57 -9.95 14.12
C ASP A 203 7.67 -11.28 13.36
N GLY A 204 8.83 -11.93 13.45
CA GLY A 204 9.12 -13.15 12.70
C GLY A 204 9.67 -12.93 11.29
N GLY A 205 9.61 -11.70 10.76
CA GLY A 205 10.13 -11.37 9.42
C GLY A 205 9.39 -12.07 8.28
N ILE A 206 10.08 -12.29 7.17
CA ILE A 206 9.60 -13.07 6.02
C ILE A 206 10.33 -14.42 5.99
N GLU A 207 9.61 -15.49 5.68
CA GLU A 207 10.23 -16.80 5.44
C GLU A 207 11.01 -16.78 4.13
N ILE A 208 12.22 -17.35 4.14
CA ILE A 208 13.14 -17.33 3.00
C ILE A 208 12.97 -18.60 2.17
N PHE A 209 12.48 -18.44 0.96
CA PHE A 209 12.36 -19.46 -0.07
C PHE A 209 13.31 -19.15 -1.24
N GLU A 210 13.39 -20.06 -2.21
CA GLU A 210 14.25 -19.87 -3.39
C GLU A 210 13.90 -18.59 -4.16
N ASP A 211 12.62 -18.25 -4.28
CA ASP A 211 12.13 -17.15 -5.11
C ASP A 211 12.27 -15.75 -4.49
N ASN A 212 12.48 -15.66 -3.17
CA ASN A 212 12.69 -14.38 -2.46
C ASN A 212 14.08 -14.26 -1.80
N ARG A 213 14.96 -15.27 -1.98
CA ARG A 213 16.27 -15.34 -1.34
C ARG A 213 17.14 -14.14 -1.68
N GLU A 214 17.31 -13.83 -2.96
CA GLU A 214 18.19 -12.75 -3.41
C GLU A 214 17.72 -11.39 -2.88
N PHE A 215 16.40 -11.12 -2.86
CA PHE A 215 15.86 -9.91 -2.23
C PHE A 215 16.20 -9.85 -0.73
N SER A 216 16.04 -10.97 -0.01
CA SER A 216 16.36 -11.06 1.42
C SER A 216 17.85 -10.85 1.70
N GLU A 217 18.73 -11.41 0.86
CA GLU A 217 20.18 -11.19 0.93
C GLU A 217 20.53 -9.72 0.67
N HIS A 218 19.90 -9.09 -0.33
CA HIS A 218 20.08 -7.68 -0.62
C HIS A 218 19.57 -6.78 0.51
N ILE A 219 18.48 -7.13 1.20
CA ILE A 219 18.02 -6.42 2.40
C ILE A 219 19.06 -6.49 3.53
N ASN A 220 19.64 -7.67 3.76
CA ASN A 220 20.72 -7.82 4.73
C ASN A 220 21.96 -7.02 4.33
N GLU A 221 22.30 -6.97 3.04
CA GLU A 221 23.37 -6.11 2.53
C GLU A 221 23.07 -4.62 2.81
N MET A 222 21.84 -4.14 2.56
CA MET A 222 21.44 -2.76 2.85
C MET A 222 21.64 -2.39 4.33
N LEU A 223 21.39 -3.32 5.27
CA LEU A 223 21.63 -3.11 6.70
C LEU A 223 23.13 -3.00 7.05
N GLN A 224 24.02 -3.56 6.24
CA GLN A 224 25.47 -3.57 6.48
C GLN A 224 26.20 -2.43 5.79
N VAL A 225 25.87 -2.16 4.52
CA VAL A 225 26.62 -1.22 3.67
C VAL A 225 25.79 -0.01 3.23
N GLY A 226 24.48 -0.02 3.45
CA GLY A 226 23.56 1.05 3.06
C GLY A 226 22.75 0.73 1.80
N VAL A 227 21.64 1.47 1.64
CA VAL A 227 20.66 1.25 0.56
C VAL A 227 21.26 1.56 -0.81
N ARG A 228 21.70 2.80 -1.06
CA ARG A 228 22.18 3.24 -2.39
C ARG A 228 23.31 2.36 -2.96
N PRO A 229 24.38 2.04 -2.21
CA PRO A 229 25.43 1.15 -2.73
C PRO A 229 24.89 -0.23 -3.14
N THR A 230 23.94 -0.77 -2.37
CA THR A 230 23.29 -2.06 -2.68
C THR A 230 22.42 -1.97 -3.93
N LEU A 231 21.61 -0.90 -4.05
CA LEU A 231 20.75 -0.68 -5.22
C LEU A 231 21.58 -0.56 -6.50
N GLU A 232 22.67 0.21 -6.46
CA GLU A 232 23.58 0.41 -7.59
C GLU A 232 24.30 -0.89 -7.98
N LYS A 233 24.85 -1.62 -7.00
CA LYS A 233 25.56 -2.88 -7.21
C LYS A 233 24.70 -3.93 -7.92
N HIS A 234 23.43 -4.05 -7.54
CA HIS A 234 22.52 -5.08 -8.05
C HIS A 234 21.58 -4.58 -9.16
N GLY A 235 21.72 -3.31 -9.56
CA GLY A 235 21.00 -2.75 -10.70
C GLY A 235 19.50 -2.55 -10.47
N TYR A 236 19.07 -2.25 -9.24
CA TYR A 236 17.67 -2.00 -8.91
C TYR A 236 17.12 -0.73 -9.55
N ARG A 237 15.99 -0.87 -10.25
CA ARG A 237 15.34 0.24 -10.96
C ARG A 237 13.81 0.19 -10.85
N CYS A 238 13.21 1.38 -10.92
CA CYS A 238 11.81 1.58 -11.23
C CYS A 238 11.62 1.94 -12.71
N THR A 239 10.40 1.72 -13.23
CA THR A 239 10.00 2.24 -14.54
C THR A 239 9.95 3.77 -14.55
N HIS A 240 9.63 4.39 -13.40
CA HIS A 240 9.51 5.83 -13.23
C HIS A 240 10.52 6.31 -12.19
N ASP A 241 11.32 7.33 -12.52
CA ASP A 241 12.34 7.90 -11.63
C ASP A 241 11.76 8.38 -10.29
N ARG A 242 10.53 8.88 -10.30
CA ARG A 242 9.85 9.30 -9.09
C ARG A 242 9.60 8.15 -8.11
N ASP A 243 9.23 6.97 -8.61
CA ASP A 243 9.06 5.80 -7.75
C ASP A 243 10.42 5.43 -7.13
N GLN A 244 11.51 5.55 -7.91
CA GLN A 244 12.86 5.34 -7.39
C GLN A 244 13.15 6.28 -6.21
N GLU A 245 12.89 7.58 -6.35
CA GLU A 245 13.11 8.57 -5.29
C GLU A 245 12.27 8.26 -4.04
N PHE A 246 10.97 7.99 -4.24
CA PHE A 246 10.03 7.65 -3.18
C PHE A 246 10.46 6.40 -2.41
N LEU A 247 10.76 5.31 -3.12
CA LEU A 247 11.14 4.04 -2.52
C LEU A 247 12.53 4.11 -1.86
N THR A 248 13.45 4.90 -2.40
CA THR A 248 14.77 5.08 -1.79
C THR A 248 14.64 5.74 -0.42
N ALA A 249 13.82 6.80 -0.31
CA ALA A 249 13.56 7.46 0.97
C ALA A 249 12.97 6.50 2.02
N TRP A 250 11.98 5.69 1.62
CA TRP A 250 11.39 4.67 2.50
C TRP A 250 12.40 3.60 2.93
N LEU A 251 13.16 3.02 1.99
CA LEU A 251 14.16 2.00 2.28
C LEU A 251 15.25 2.54 3.22
N GLU A 252 15.77 3.75 2.98
CA GLU A 252 16.81 4.34 3.82
C GLU A 252 16.30 4.68 5.21
N ALA A 253 15.08 5.20 5.35
CA ALA A 253 14.47 5.42 6.65
C ALA A 253 14.31 4.11 7.43
N LEU A 254 13.83 3.05 6.77
CA LEU A 254 13.60 1.74 7.38
C LEU A 254 14.92 1.08 7.82
N VAL A 255 15.94 1.10 6.96
CA VAL A 255 17.30 0.62 7.28
C VAL A 255 17.90 1.43 8.43
N LEU A 256 17.77 2.75 8.42
CA LEU A 256 18.28 3.62 9.47
C LEU A 256 17.64 3.28 10.83
N PHE A 257 16.31 3.12 10.90
CA PHE A 257 15.65 2.77 12.15
C PHE A 257 16.13 1.42 12.69
N LYS A 258 16.36 0.44 11.82
CA LYS A 258 16.90 -0.87 12.21
C LYS A 258 18.34 -0.80 12.69
N THR A 259 19.19 -0.05 12.02
CA THR A 259 20.60 0.17 12.43
C THR A 259 20.70 0.91 13.75
N LEU A 260 19.73 1.75 14.09
CA LEU A 260 19.61 2.42 15.39
C LEU A 260 18.94 1.54 16.47
N HIS A 261 18.68 0.26 16.15
CA HIS A 261 18.07 -0.72 17.06
C HIS A 261 16.71 -0.30 17.62
N PHE A 262 15.89 0.39 16.82
CA PHE A 262 14.51 0.65 17.20
C PHE A 262 13.71 -0.66 17.23
N SER A 263 12.81 -0.77 18.21
CA SER A 263 11.87 -1.89 18.28
C SER A 263 10.97 -1.89 17.04
N VAL A 264 10.40 -3.05 16.70
CA VAL A 264 9.41 -3.15 15.62
C VAL A 264 8.23 -2.20 15.87
N ASP A 265 7.78 -2.09 17.12
CA ASP A 265 6.71 -1.18 17.50
C ASP A 265 7.06 0.30 17.27
N ASP A 266 8.27 0.73 17.65
CA ASP A 266 8.72 2.10 17.40
C ASP A 266 8.79 2.38 15.89
N ILE A 267 9.36 1.46 15.10
CA ILE A 267 9.44 1.57 13.64
C ILE A 267 8.04 1.74 13.04
N ARG A 268 7.10 0.87 13.42
CA ARG A 268 5.72 0.94 12.94
C ARG A 268 5.06 2.25 13.31
N ARG A 269 5.28 2.75 14.53
CA ARG A 269 4.75 4.07 14.95
C ARG A 269 5.31 5.20 14.09
N PHE A 270 6.61 5.23 13.79
CA PHE A 270 7.18 6.23 12.88
C PHE A 270 6.57 6.14 11.49
N GLN A 271 6.53 4.94 10.94
CA GLN A 271 6.01 4.74 9.59
C GLN A 271 4.53 5.07 9.51
N ASP A 272 3.72 4.74 10.52
CA ASP A 272 2.31 5.13 10.58
C ASP A 272 2.17 6.65 10.60
N GLN A 273 2.99 7.38 11.36
CA GLN A 273 2.97 8.85 11.32
C GLN A 273 3.31 9.40 9.93
N ILE A 274 4.34 8.85 9.27
CA ILE A 274 4.74 9.27 7.92
C ILE A 274 3.66 8.92 6.88
N THR A 275 3.03 7.76 7.02
CA THR A 275 2.01 7.22 6.09
C THR A 275 0.70 8.00 6.19
N TRP A 276 0.21 8.22 7.41
CA TRP A 276 -1.14 8.75 7.66
C TRP A 276 -1.19 10.27 7.81
N HIS A 277 -0.04 10.90 8.06
CA HIS A 277 0.07 12.36 8.21
C HIS A 277 1.11 12.93 7.25
N PRO A 278 0.84 12.90 5.92
CA PRO A 278 1.81 13.32 4.91
C PRO A 278 2.27 14.78 5.07
N SER A 279 1.42 15.67 5.59
CA SER A 279 1.74 17.08 5.82
C SER A 279 2.69 17.32 7.00
N VAL A 280 2.96 16.31 7.83
CA VAL A 280 3.85 16.46 8.98
C VAL A 280 5.30 16.49 8.52
N GLN A 281 5.91 17.68 8.67
CA GLN A 281 7.29 17.92 8.30
C GLN A 281 8.26 17.39 9.36
N VAL A 282 7.95 17.60 10.64
CA VAL A 282 8.79 17.21 11.78
C VAL A 282 8.03 16.29 12.72
N LEU A 283 8.58 15.10 12.97
CA LEU A 283 8.05 14.12 13.89
C LEU A 283 8.88 14.07 15.17
N TYR A 284 8.21 14.20 16.31
CA TYR A 284 8.79 14.03 17.64
C TYR A 284 8.23 12.75 18.26
N MET A 285 9.10 11.83 18.65
CA MET A 285 8.66 10.58 19.26
C MET A 285 9.58 10.15 20.39
N ASN A 286 8.97 9.81 21.53
CA ASN A 286 9.68 9.19 22.64
C ASN A 286 9.74 7.68 22.39
N THR A 287 10.96 7.15 22.34
CA THR A 287 11.24 5.71 22.41
C THR A 287 11.76 5.38 23.81
N ILE A 288 11.92 4.09 24.11
CA ILE A 288 12.56 3.64 25.36
C ILE A 288 14.00 4.18 25.52
N ASN A 289 14.65 4.55 24.41
CA ASN A 289 16.04 4.97 24.36
C ASN A 289 16.20 6.50 24.21
N GLY A 290 15.09 7.26 24.21
CA GLY A 290 15.10 8.72 24.20
C GLY A 290 14.22 9.36 23.13
N LEU A 291 14.30 10.69 23.05
CA LEU A 291 13.59 11.48 22.04
C LEU A 291 14.26 11.33 20.68
N VAL A 292 13.44 11.02 19.68
CA VAL A 292 13.80 11.02 18.26
C VAL A 292 13.11 12.19 17.60
N VAL A 293 13.86 12.91 16.77
CA VAL A 293 13.34 14.00 15.93
C VAL A 293 13.62 13.66 14.47
N LEU A 294 12.58 13.43 13.67
CA LEU A 294 12.70 13.16 12.24
C LEU A 294 12.19 14.36 11.45
N GLN A 295 13.03 14.90 10.58
CA GLN A 295 12.71 15.97 9.63
C GLN A 295 12.59 15.36 8.24
N ARG A 296 11.34 15.15 7.81
CA ARG A 296 10.96 14.28 6.69
C ARG A 296 11.47 14.78 5.35
N TYR A 297 11.32 16.08 5.10
CA TYR A 297 11.61 16.73 3.82
C TYR A 297 13.06 17.23 3.72
N GLU A 298 13.77 17.21 4.85
CA GLU A 298 15.18 17.51 4.99
C GLU A 298 16.01 16.22 4.95
N GLY A 299 15.38 15.06 5.16
CA GLY A 299 16.07 13.77 5.19
C GLY A 299 16.99 13.62 6.39
N THR A 300 16.59 14.11 7.57
CA THR A 300 17.43 14.02 8.78
C THR A 300 16.70 13.41 9.97
N LEU A 301 17.44 12.70 10.80
CA LEU A 301 16.97 12.11 12.05
C LEU A 301 17.96 12.43 13.17
N THR A 302 17.49 13.01 14.26
CA THR A 302 18.29 13.26 15.46
C THR A 302 17.91 12.29 16.57
N PHE A 303 18.89 11.59 17.13
CA PHE A 303 18.69 10.62 18.21
C PHE A 303 20.00 10.43 19.00
N GLY A 304 19.90 10.43 20.33
CA GLY A 304 21.08 10.27 21.21
C GLY A 304 22.15 11.36 21.04
N GLY A 305 21.74 12.58 20.69
CA GLY A 305 22.66 13.71 20.44
C GLY A 305 23.41 13.63 19.10
N ARG A 306 23.09 12.66 18.23
CA ARG A 306 23.66 12.52 16.90
C ARG A 306 22.62 12.83 15.83
N CYS A 307 23.07 13.37 14.71
CA CYS A 307 22.27 13.60 13.51
C CYS A 307 22.65 12.57 12.44
N TYR A 308 21.64 11.92 11.87
CA TYR A 308 21.74 10.94 10.80
C TYR A 308 21.01 11.48 9.57
N THR A 309 21.47 11.11 8.38
CA THR A 309 20.90 11.56 7.11
C THR A 309 20.37 10.40 6.29
N PHE A 310 19.30 10.64 5.55
CA PHE A 310 18.70 9.74 4.58
C PHE A 310 18.14 10.58 3.42
N THR A 311 17.70 9.93 2.35
CA THR A 311 17.09 10.58 1.20
C THR A 311 15.79 11.26 1.64
N PRO A 312 15.66 12.59 1.44
CA PRO A 312 14.42 13.28 1.79
C PRO A 312 13.20 12.64 1.15
N PHE A 313 12.11 12.52 1.90
CA PHE A 313 10.85 12.13 1.28
C PHE A 313 10.42 13.22 0.30
N PRO A 314 9.85 12.86 -0.84
CA PRO A 314 9.41 13.86 -1.78
C PRO A 314 8.16 14.57 -1.24
N ASN A 315 8.13 15.90 -1.37
CA ASN A 315 6.96 16.71 -1.04
C ASN A 315 6.07 16.85 -2.29
N TRP A 316 4.93 16.16 -2.29
CA TRP A 316 4.03 16.13 -3.44
C TRP A 316 2.81 17.04 -3.30
N GLU A 317 2.78 17.93 -2.31
CA GLU A 317 1.69 18.90 -2.10
C GLU A 317 1.45 19.82 -3.33
N ASP A 318 2.39 19.87 -4.28
CA ASP A 318 2.23 20.57 -5.57
C ASP A 318 1.58 19.73 -6.71
N GLY A 319 0.90 18.62 -6.40
CA GLY A 319 -0.09 18.03 -7.31
C GLY A 319 0.42 17.30 -8.55
N LYS A 320 1.71 16.96 -8.67
CA LYS A 320 2.24 16.31 -9.88
C LYS A 320 2.31 14.79 -9.80
N TYR A 321 1.22 14.08 -9.47
CA TYR A 321 1.08 12.64 -9.83
C TYR A 321 0.68 12.43 -11.29
N SER A 322 0.02 13.41 -11.88
CA SER A 322 -0.40 13.38 -13.28
C SER A 322 0.40 14.36 -14.13
N THR A 323 1.40 13.85 -14.86
CA THR A 323 1.71 14.16 -16.27
C THR A 323 3.07 13.55 -16.63
N ASN A 324 3.08 12.32 -17.11
CA ASN A 324 4.09 11.83 -18.05
C ASN A 324 3.57 10.58 -18.78
N THR A 325 2.52 10.78 -19.59
CA THR A 325 2.24 9.94 -20.75
C THR A 325 2.02 10.88 -21.93
N ASN A 326 3.13 11.38 -22.48
CA ASN A 326 3.27 11.84 -23.87
C ASN A 326 4.71 12.32 -24.13
N LEU A 327 5.64 11.37 -24.28
CA LEU A 327 6.80 11.51 -25.15
C LEU A 327 6.93 10.12 -25.82
N GLY A 328 6.57 9.89 -27.07
CA GLY A 328 6.68 10.82 -28.19
C GLY A 328 8.12 10.90 -28.68
N SER A 329 8.74 9.75 -28.98
CA SER A 329 9.89 9.63 -29.89
C SER A 329 10.00 8.21 -30.40
#